data_AF-A0A2U1JAR3-F1
#
_entry.id   AF-A0A2U1JAR3-F1
#
_cell.length_a   1.000
_cell.length_b   1.000
_cell.length_c   1.000
_cell.angle_alpha   90.00
_cell.angle_beta   90.00
_cell.angle_gamma   90.00
#
_symmetry.space_group_name_H-M   'P 1'
#
loop_
_entity.id
_entity.type
_entity.pdbx_description
1 polymer ?
#
loop_
_entity_poly.entity_id
_entity_poly.type
_entity_poly.pdbx_seq_one_letter_code
_entity_poly.pdbx_strand_id
1 'polypeptide(L)'
;MFKVTLDNLGIRNTIVLDEEEKPSNIHRIEYLAKVRNKPIKPLETESLNGRIYDKIVFMNDVVFCRNDILELLYQSEHQQSDVTCPLDFDTGTSKNNTISFRDTWVARDLNGNKFKKNFQVIVSHEESMERFKKNLPFQVQCCWNGAVVLNAKPFYEPINLKFRRSNIKQNECAASECSLMCNDFWQNGFRRIVTVPRVLLPYKLNHFKLLDDHYKMDPIPSPKDEKIKYVDGPETVWCVGLESNNQRDPDQPGKHVKYTRNKKVI
;
A
#
# COMPACT_ATOMS: atom_id res chain seq x y z
N MET A 1 28.22 -7.06 -4.74
CA MET A 1 28.47 -5.82 -3.97
C MET A 1 27.44 -5.62 -2.84
N PHE A 2 26.13 -5.73 -3.12
CA PHE A 2 25.10 -5.50 -2.11
C PHE A 2 25.13 -6.47 -0.92
N LYS A 3 25.14 -7.79 -1.16
CA LYS A 3 25.23 -8.80 -0.09
C LYS A 3 26.42 -8.58 0.85
N VAL A 4 27.61 -8.40 0.28
CA VAL A 4 28.85 -8.17 1.03
C VAL A 4 28.74 -6.94 1.93
N THR A 5 28.08 -5.89 1.46
CA THR A 5 27.85 -4.68 2.26
C THR A 5 26.95 -4.99 3.46
N LEU A 6 25.85 -5.72 3.25
CA LEU A 6 24.95 -6.13 4.34
C LEU A 6 25.64 -7.05 5.34
N ASP A 7 26.41 -8.02 4.86
CA ASP A 7 27.15 -8.97 5.70
C ASP A 7 28.20 -8.24 6.56
N ASN A 8 28.95 -7.30 5.98
CA ASN A 8 29.94 -6.49 6.71
C ASN A 8 29.31 -5.58 7.77
N LEU A 9 28.06 -5.16 7.55
CA LEU A 9 27.27 -4.38 8.52
C LEU A 9 26.58 -5.28 9.55
N GLY A 10 26.72 -6.61 9.47
CA GLY A 10 26.03 -7.56 10.35
C GLY A 10 24.51 -7.61 10.13
N ILE A 11 24.02 -7.10 8.99
CA ILE A 11 22.60 -7.07 8.66
C ILE A 11 22.19 -8.43 8.11
N ARG A 12 21.32 -9.13 8.84
CA ARG A 12 20.71 -10.38 8.39
C ARG A 12 19.97 -10.13 7.08
N ASN A 13 20.29 -10.95 6.08
CA ASN A 13 19.74 -10.78 4.74
C ASN A 13 19.51 -12.12 4.06
N THR A 14 18.55 -12.13 3.14
CA THR A 14 18.34 -13.20 2.16
C THR A 14 18.07 -12.51 0.83
N ILE A 15 18.87 -12.81 -0.18
CA ILE A 15 18.73 -12.21 -1.51
C ILE A 15 18.22 -13.29 -2.45
N VAL A 16 17.07 -13.01 -3.05
CA VAL A 16 16.46 -13.86 -4.07
C VAL A 16 16.41 -13.05 -5.36
N LEU A 17 17.09 -13.56 -6.39
CA LEU A 17 17.01 -13.02 -7.74
C LEU A 17 16.14 -13.96 -8.57
N ASP A 18 15.32 -13.38 -9.43
CA ASP A 18 14.45 -14.09 -10.35
C ASP A 18 14.48 -13.37 -11.70
N GLU A 19 14.98 -14.07 -12.71
CA GLU A 19 15.13 -13.54 -14.07
C GLU A 19 13.96 -13.95 -14.96
N GLU A 20 13.02 -14.76 -14.44
CA GLU A 20 11.87 -15.21 -15.22
C GLU A 20 10.88 -14.06 -15.46
N GLU A 21 10.56 -13.83 -16.73
CA GLU A 21 9.45 -12.97 -17.10
C GLU A 21 8.10 -13.67 -16.89
N LYS A 22 7.05 -12.89 -16.63
CA LYS A 22 5.69 -13.43 -16.51
C LYS A 22 5.27 -14.13 -17.82
N PRO A 23 4.94 -15.42 -17.80
CA PRO A 23 4.37 -16.10 -18.96
C PRO A 23 3.05 -15.45 -19.43
N SER A 24 2.79 -15.43 -20.74
CA SER A 24 1.59 -14.79 -21.32
C SER A 24 0.29 -15.49 -20.91
N ASN A 25 0.32 -16.81 -20.72
CA ASN A 25 -0.83 -17.63 -20.32
C ASN A 25 -1.19 -17.54 -18.83
N ILE A 26 -0.36 -16.89 -18.00
CA ILE A 26 -0.62 -16.74 -16.57
C ILE A 26 -1.30 -15.41 -16.28
N HIS A 27 -2.32 -15.47 -15.44
CA HIS A 27 -3.03 -14.31 -14.94
C HIS A 27 -2.09 -13.38 -14.15
N ARG A 28 -2.10 -12.08 -14.49
CA ARG A 28 -1.15 -11.10 -13.95
C ARG A 28 -1.13 -11.07 -12.42
N ILE A 29 -2.31 -10.99 -11.79
CA ILE A 29 -2.41 -10.90 -10.33
C ILE A 29 -1.99 -12.20 -9.63
N GLU A 30 -2.20 -13.35 -10.28
CA GLU A 30 -1.74 -14.62 -9.71
C GLU A 30 -0.21 -14.69 -9.70
N TYR A 31 0.41 -14.26 -10.80
CA TYR A 31 1.87 -14.20 -10.91
C TYR A 31 2.46 -13.19 -9.90
N LEU A 32 1.93 -11.97 -9.85
CA LEU A 32 2.41 -10.93 -8.91
C LEU A 32 2.26 -11.37 -7.45
N ALA A 33 1.16 -12.02 -7.09
CA ALA A 33 0.98 -12.59 -5.77
C ALA A 33 2.07 -13.64 -5.44
N LYS A 34 2.39 -14.54 -6.38
CA LYS A 34 3.48 -15.52 -6.20
C LYS A 34 4.82 -14.83 -6.01
N VAL A 35 5.14 -13.82 -6.83
CA VAL A 35 6.39 -13.05 -6.72
C VAL A 35 6.48 -12.33 -5.37
N ARG A 36 5.42 -11.63 -4.93
CA ARG A 36 5.40 -10.92 -3.64
C ARG A 36 5.46 -11.82 -2.42
N ASN A 37 5.03 -13.07 -2.53
CA ASN A 37 5.19 -14.04 -1.46
C ASN A 37 6.63 -14.58 -1.32
N LYS A 38 7.50 -14.45 -2.34
CA LYS A 38 8.91 -14.87 -2.25
C LYS A 38 9.67 -14.15 -1.11
N PRO A 39 9.64 -12.80 -0.99
CA PRO A 39 10.29 -12.09 0.11
C PRO A 39 9.57 -12.24 1.47
N ILE A 40 8.34 -12.75 1.50
CA ILE A 40 7.60 -13.02 2.76
C ILE A 40 7.97 -14.39 3.34
N LYS A 41 8.28 -15.37 2.49
CA LYS A 41 8.61 -16.75 2.90
C LYS A 41 9.65 -16.85 4.03
N PRO A 42 10.73 -16.03 4.08
CA PRO A 42 11.69 -16.08 5.17
C PRO A 42 11.10 -15.83 6.56
N LEU A 43 9.97 -15.12 6.68
CA LEU A 43 9.33 -14.87 7.99
C LEU A 43 8.93 -16.15 8.71
N GLU A 44 8.51 -17.19 7.97
CA GLU A 44 8.15 -18.50 8.53
C GLU A 44 9.38 -19.19 9.14
N THR A 45 10.47 -19.27 8.38
CA THR A 45 11.74 -19.84 8.87
C THR A 45 12.31 -19.06 10.05
N GLU A 46 12.24 -17.73 10.00
CA GLU A 46 12.70 -16.88 11.10
C GLU A 46 11.84 -17.09 12.37
N SER A 47 10.52 -17.19 12.22
CA SER A 47 9.59 -17.46 13.33
C SER A 47 9.87 -18.81 13.99
N LEU A 48 10.14 -19.86 13.21
CA LEU A 48 10.52 -21.18 13.74
C LEU A 48 11.83 -21.13 14.54
N ASN A 49 12.71 -20.19 14.20
CA ASN A 49 13.94 -19.92 14.94
C ASN A 49 13.76 -18.93 16.11
N GLY A 50 12.51 -18.69 16.54
CA GLY A 50 12.18 -17.80 17.66
C GLY A 50 12.29 -16.31 17.34
N ARG A 51 12.37 -15.93 16.05
CA ARG A 51 12.45 -14.52 15.62
C ARG A 51 11.13 -14.08 14.99
N ILE A 52 10.39 -13.26 15.73
CA ILE A 52 9.14 -12.64 15.28
C ILE A 52 9.43 -11.16 15.06
N TYR A 53 9.04 -10.64 13.90
CA TYR A 53 9.18 -9.23 13.55
C TYR A 53 7.85 -8.51 13.81
N ASP A 54 7.90 -7.23 14.19
CA ASP A 54 6.70 -6.42 14.44
C ASP A 54 6.15 -5.75 13.17
N LYS A 55 7.05 -5.36 12.27
CA LYS A 55 6.74 -4.59 11.06
C LYS A 55 7.45 -5.17 9.83
N ILE A 56 6.78 -5.08 8.69
CA ILE A 56 7.35 -5.40 7.37
C ILE A 56 7.33 -4.12 6.54
N VAL A 57 8.49 -3.71 6.02
CA VAL A 57 8.58 -2.63 5.03
C VAL A 57 8.68 -3.24 3.64
N PHE A 58 7.67 -3.03 2.81
CA PHE A 58 7.62 -3.52 1.45
C PHE A 58 7.78 -2.34 0.47
N MET A 59 8.71 -2.42 -0.46
CA MET A 59 8.99 -1.38 -1.45
C MET A 59 8.95 -1.97 -2.87
N ASN A 60 8.30 -1.25 -3.79
CA ASN A 60 8.24 -1.58 -5.22
C ASN A 60 9.40 -0.90 -5.98
N ASP A 61 9.16 -0.55 -7.24
CA ASP A 61 10.04 0.14 -8.19
C ASP A 61 10.01 1.69 -8.07
N VAL A 62 9.87 2.20 -6.84
CA VAL A 62 9.83 3.63 -6.55
C VAL A 62 11.20 4.18 -6.18
N VAL A 63 11.39 5.48 -6.42
CA VAL A 63 12.50 6.26 -5.89
C VAL A 63 12.07 6.83 -4.54
N PHE A 64 12.88 6.65 -3.52
CA PHE A 64 12.61 7.12 -2.16
C PHE A 64 13.91 7.59 -1.51
N CYS A 65 13.80 8.46 -0.52
CA CYS A 65 14.89 8.80 0.38
C CYS A 65 14.76 8.06 1.72
N ARG A 66 15.82 8.04 2.51
CA ARG A 66 15.82 7.45 3.86
C ARG A 66 14.69 8.00 4.73
N ASN A 67 14.46 9.32 4.67
CA ASN A 67 13.49 9.99 5.54
C ASN A 67 12.04 9.60 5.19
N ASP A 68 11.75 9.28 3.93
CA ASP A 68 10.43 8.78 3.52
C ASP A 68 10.08 7.51 4.28
N ILE A 69 11.00 6.55 4.33
CA ILE A 69 10.78 5.27 5.01
C ILE A 69 10.74 5.43 6.53
N LEU A 70 11.58 6.30 7.09
CA LEU A 70 11.56 6.60 8.53
C LEU A 70 10.26 7.30 8.95
N GLU A 71 9.73 8.21 8.13
CA GLU A 71 8.44 8.86 8.37
C GLU A 71 7.30 7.84 8.34
N LEU A 72 7.29 6.91 7.36
CA LEU A 72 6.28 5.86 7.31
C LEU A 72 6.35 4.93 8.54
N LEU A 73 7.55 4.57 9.01
CA LEU A 73 7.73 3.78 10.24
C LEU A 73 7.28 4.55 11.48
N TYR A 74 7.66 5.83 11.60
CA TYR A 74 7.22 6.72 12.68
C TYR A 74 5.70 6.81 12.73
N GLN A 75 5.05 7.09 11.60
CA GLN A 75 3.58 7.12 11.53
C GLN A 75 2.97 5.76 11.82
N SER A 76 3.62 4.65 11.43
CA SER A 76 3.12 3.31 11.75
C SER A 76 3.04 3.06 13.25
N GLU A 77 4.08 3.46 13.98
CA GLU A 77 4.17 3.36 15.44
C GLU A 77 3.24 4.37 16.12
N HIS A 78 3.36 5.65 15.75
CA HIS A 78 2.61 6.75 16.34
C HIS A 78 1.11 6.56 16.17
N GLN A 79 0.65 6.13 15.00
CA GLN A 79 -0.76 5.86 14.75
C GLN A 79 -1.21 4.51 15.33
N GLN A 80 -0.28 3.59 15.63
CA GLN A 80 -0.57 2.17 15.88
C GLN A 80 -1.35 1.54 14.73
N SER A 81 -0.94 1.86 13.51
CA SER A 81 -1.62 1.42 12.29
C SER A 81 -1.17 0.02 11.87
N ASP A 82 -2.09 -0.68 11.21
CA ASP A 82 -1.86 -1.99 10.64
C ASP A 82 -1.24 -1.91 9.25
N VAL A 83 -1.53 -0.85 8.52
CA VAL A 83 -0.97 -0.56 7.20
C VAL A 83 -0.69 0.93 7.11
N THR A 84 0.53 1.32 6.74
CA THR A 84 0.95 2.71 6.58
C THR A 84 1.61 2.89 5.23
N CYS A 85 1.13 3.84 4.45
CA CYS A 85 1.52 4.00 3.05
C CYS A 85 1.71 5.49 2.72
N PRO A 86 2.59 5.81 1.77
CA PRO A 86 2.74 7.15 1.23
C PRO A 86 1.68 7.39 0.15
N LEU A 87 1.85 8.47 -0.59
CA LEU A 87 1.22 8.68 -1.89
C LEU A 87 2.26 8.49 -2.99
N ASP A 88 1.84 7.99 -4.14
CA ASP A 88 2.68 7.90 -5.34
C ASP A 88 2.14 8.83 -6.43
N PHE A 89 3.04 9.34 -7.26
CA PHE A 89 2.66 10.30 -8.27
C PHE A 89 3.30 10.04 -9.63
N ASP A 90 2.55 10.46 -10.63
CA ASP A 90 3.03 10.68 -11.98
C ASP A 90 3.18 12.17 -12.24
N THR A 91 4.14 12.49 -13.08
CA THR A 91 4.26 13.83 -13.66
C THR A 91 3.59 13.80 -15.03
N GLY A 92 3.02 14.93 -15.44
CA GLY A 92 2.63 15.15 -16.82
C GLY A 92 3.81 15.09 -17.79
N THR A 93 3.59 15.49 -19.05
CA THR A 93 4.68 15.70 -20.00
C THR A 93 5.62 16.81 -19.51
N SER A 94 6.87 16.82 -19.98
CA SER A 94 7.90 17.80 -19.60
C SER A 94 7.54 19.28 -19.80
N LYS A 95 6.41 19.57 -20.44
CA LYS A 95 5.88 20.92 -20.65
C LYS A 95 4.90 21.38 -19.56
N ASN A 96 4.36 20.47 -18.75
CA ASN A 96 3.43 20.77 -17.68
C ASN A 96 3.91 20.04 -16.42
N ASN A 97 4.65 20.74 -15.56
CA ASN A 97 5.19 20.26 -14.28
C ASN A 97 4.10 19.94 -13.24
N THR A 98 2.91 19.55 -13.68
CA THR A 98 1.80 19.11 -12.84
C THR A 98 2.06 17.69 -12.34
N ILE A 99 2.12 17.53 -11.01
CA ILE A 99 2.03 16.23 -10.36
C ILE A 99 0.57 15.78 -10.29
N SER A 100 0.35 14.48 -10.43
CA SER A 100 -0.96 13.86 -10.24
C SER A 100 -0.79 12.52 -9.54
N PHE A 101 -1.76 12.17 -8.71
CA PHE A 101 -1.78 10.89 -8.03
C PHE A 101 -1.86 9.74 -9.04
N ARG A 102 -1.06 8.69 -8.83
CA ARG A 102 -0.87 7.59 -9.79
C ARG A 102 -1.80 6.40 -9.51
N ASP A 103 -1.71 5.76 -8.35
CA ASP A 103 -2.33 4.45 -8.09
C ASP A 103 -3.82 4.53 -7.76
N THR A 104 -4.62 4.87 -8.77
CA THR A 104 -6.09 4.92 -8.66
C THR A 104 -6.77 3.54 -8.69
N TRP A 105 -6.02 2.44 -8.87
CA TRP A 105 -6.59 1.10 -8.87
C TRP A 105 -6.61 0.49 -7.47
N VAL A 106 -5.57 0.73 -6.67
CA VAL A 106 -5.45 0.17 -5.31
C VAL A 106 -6.03 1.11 -4.25
N ALA A 107 -5.72 2.40 -4.32
CA ALA A 107 -6.04 3.33 -3.25
C ALA A 107 -7.54 3.64 -3.17
N ARG A 108 -8.13 3.48 -1.99
CA ARG A 108 -9.56 3.67 -1.73
C ARG A 108 -9.79 4.36 -0.40
N ASP A 109 -10.64 5.38 -0.41
CA ASP A 109 -10.99 6.15 0.78
C ASP A 109 -12.01 5.42 1.67
N LEU A 110 -12.42 6.07 2.76
CA LEU A 110 -13.39 5.54 3.71
C LEU A 110 -14.84 5.55 3.22
N ASN A 111 -15.14 6.20 2.08
CA ASN A 111 -16.42 6.01 1.38
C ASN A 111 -16.39 4.77 0.47
N GLY A 112 -15.26 4.05 0.42
CA GLY A 112 -15.03 2.94 -0.48
C GLY A 112 -14.74 3.38 -1.91
N ASN A 113 -14.57 4.67 -2.18
CA ASN A 113 -14.31 5.18 -3.53
C ASN A 113 -12.81 5.15 -3.83
N LYS A 114 -12.45 4.94 -5.09
CA LYS A 114 -11.06 5.09 -5.53
C LYS A 114 -10.58 6.53 -5.32
N PHE A 115 -9.28 6.66 -5.07
CA PHE A 115 -8.64 7.97 -5.09
C PHE A 115 -8.71 8.58 -6.51
N LYS A 116 -8.69 9.90 -6.57
CA LYS A 116 -8.68 10.67 -7.82
C LYS A 116 -7.27 11.18 -8.11
N LYS A 117 -6.94 11.28 -9.40
CA LYS A 117 -5.65 11.81 -9.87
C LYS A 117 -5.38 13.25 -9.41
N ASN A 118 -6.41 14.08 -9.32
CA ASN A 118 -6.30 15.48 -8.90
C ASN A 118 -6.22 15.59 -7.38
N PHE A 119 -5.09 16.07 -6.86
CA PHE A 119 -4.86 16.26 -5.42
C PHE A 119 -5.90 17.17 -4.74
N GLN A 120 -6.50 18.14 -5.46
CA GLN A 120 -7.53 19.02 -4.90
C GLN A 120 -8.82 18.28 -4.49
N VAL A 121 -9.03 17.09 -5.03
CA VAL A 121 -10.21 16.24 -4.80
C VAL A 121 -9.81 14.76 -4.68
N ILE A 122 -8.61 14.50 -4.13
CA ILE A 122 -7.98 13.16 -4.14
C ILE A 122 -8.86 12.10 -3.49
N VAL A 123 -9.55 12.44 -2.41
CA VAL A 123 -10.49 11.56 -1.71
C VAL A 123 -11.87 12.21 -1.64
N SER A 124 -12.90 11.38 -1.60
CA SER A 124 -14.30 11.80 -1.45
C SER A 124 -14.77 11.84 0.00
N HIS A 125 -14.11 11.11 0.89
CA HIS A 125 -14.39 11.14 2.32
C HIS A 125 -13.97 12.50 2.90
N GLU A 126 -14.93 13.26 3.42
CA GLU A 126 -14.77 14.67 3.82
C GLU A 126 -13.68 14.85 4.88
N GLU A 127 -13.72 14.09 5.98
CA GLU A 127 -12.73 14.20 7.06
C GLU A 127 -11.32 13.85 6.56
N SER A 128 -11.20 12.83 5.71
CA SER A 128 -9.91 12.46 5.10
C SER A 128 -9.38 13.57 4.19
N MET A 129 -10.27 14.23 3.44
CA MET A 129 -9.90 15.35 2.58
C MET A 129 -9.44 16.57 3.39
N GLU A 130 -10.11 16.87 4.51
CA GLU A 130 -9.71 17.97 5.40
C GLU A 130 -8.35 17.72 6.06
N ARG A 131 -8.04 16.47 6.42
CA ARG A 131 -6.70 16.08 6.90
C ARG A 131 -5.66 16.15 5.79
N PHE A 132 -5.99 15.69 4.59
CA PHE A 132 -5.11 15.77 3.42
C PHE A 132 -4.71 17.22 3.10
N LYS A 133 -5.66 18.18 3.11
CA LYS A 133 -5.39 19.62 2.89
C LYS A 133 -4.40 20.22 3.89
N LYS A 134 -4.24 19.60 5.06
CA LYS A 134 -3.33 20.04 6.13
C LYS A 134 -2.04 19.20 6.19
N ASN A 135 -1.79 18.36 5.18
CA ASN A 135 -0.68 17.40 5.18
C ASN A 135 -0.65 16.52 6.44
N LEU A 136 -1.83 16.13 6.93
CA LEU A 136 -1.99 15.23 8.07
C LEU A 136 -2.30 13.80 7.60
N PRO A 137 -1.77 12.77 8.28
CA PRO A 137 -2.14 11.38 8.03
C PRO A 137 -3.66 11.17 8.15
N PHE A 138 -4.24 10.32 7.33
CA PHE A 138 -5.68 10.03 7.37
C PHE A 138 -5.98 8.53 7.15
N GLN A 139 -7.05 8.04 7.76
CA GLN A 139 -7.49 6.66 7.59
C GLN A 139 -8.14 6.46 6.22
N VAL A 140 -7.93 5.28 5.65
CA VAL A 140 -8.40 4.87 4.32
C VAL A 140 -8.87 3.42 4.36
N GLN A 141 -9.61 2.98 3.34
CA GLN A 141 -9.91 1.55 3.21
C GLN A 141 -8.70 0.78 2.67
N CYS A 142 -7.98 1.34 1.70
CA CYS A 142 -6.80 0.67 1.16
C CYS A 142 -5.81 1.66 0.58
N CYS A 143 -4.53 1.29 0.65
CA CYS A 143 -3.43 1.99 0.00
C CYS A 143 -2.23 1.04 -0.17
N TRP A 144 -1.31 1.41 -1.05
CA TRP A 144 -0.05 0.67 -1.28
C TRP A 144 1.01 1.58 -1.88
N ASN A 145 0.67 2.31 -2.95
CA ASN A 145 1.37 3.52 -3.40
C ASN A 145 2.90 3.43 -3.46
N GLY A 146 3.40 2.32 -4.01
CA GLY A 146 4.83 2.09 -4.21
C GLY A 146 5.62 1.60 -2.99
N ALA A 147 5.24 1.95 -1.77
CA ALA A 147 5.86 1.44 -0.55
C ALA A 147 4.84 1.32 0.60
N VAL A 148 5.04 0.39 1.52
CA VAL A 148 4.11 0.20 2.64
C VAL A 148 4.82 -0.37 3.86
N VAL A 149 4.39 0.08 5.04
CA VAL A 149 4.71 -0.54 6.33
C VAL A 149 3.50 -1.35 6.76
N LEU A 150 3.68 -2.65 6.96
CA LEU A 150 2.64 -3.58 7.37
C LEU A 150 2.89 -4.03 8.81
N ASN A 151 1.83 -4.14 9.60
CA ASN A 151 1.84 -4.94 10.82
C ASN A 151 2.13 -6.39 10.42
N ALA A 152 3.16 -6.98 11.02
CA ALA A 152 3.62 -8.31 10.66
C ALA A 152 2.76 -9.42 11.28
N LYS A 153 2.03 -9.12 12.38
CA LYS A 153 1.22 -10.10 13.12
C LYS A 153 0.29 -10.96 12.25
N PRO A 154 -0.44 -10.43 11.24
CA PRO A 154 -1.31 -11.23 10.38
C PRO A 154 -0.59 -12.25 9.50
N PHE A 155 0.73 -12.10 9.29
CA PHE A 155 1.52 -13.01 8.47
C PHE A 155 1.96 -14.27 9.21
N TYR A 156 1.78 -14.32 10.53
CA TYR A 156 2.08 -15.48 11.37
C TYR A 156 0.80 -16.27 11.72
N GLU A 157 0.99 -17.46 12.30
CA GLU A 157 -0.10 -18.27 12.87
C GLU A 157 -0.91 -17.46 13.91
N PRO A 158 -2.25 -17.62 13.96
CA PRO A 158 -3.07 -18.59 13.21
C PRO A 158 -3.59 -18.10 11.85
N ILE A 159 -3.23 -16.87 11.41
CA ILE A 159 -3.85 -16.24 10.24
C ILE A 159 -3.10 -16.60 8.95
N ASN A 160 -1.77 -16.51 8.96
CA ASN A 160 -0.91 -16.80 7.81
C ASN A 160 -1.31 -16.05 6.53
N LEU A 161 -1.50 -14.72 6.62
CA LEU A 161 -1.78 -13.91 5.43
C LEU A 161 -0.70 -14.07 4.36
N LYS A 162 -1.15 -14.16 3.12
CA LYS A 162 -0.31 -14.26 1.92
C LYS A 162 -0.95 -13.43 0.81
N PHE A 163 -0.13 -12.89 -0.07
CA PHE A 163 -0.65 -12.29 -1.31
C PHE A 163 -1.37 -13.36 -2.12
N ARG A 164 -2.51 -13.00 -2.71
CA ARG A 164 -3.36 -13.94 -3.44
C ARG A 164 -4.08 -13.27 -4.59
N ARG A 165 -4.64 -14.09 -5.48
CA ARG A 165 -5.67 -13.68 -6.43
C ARG A 165 -7.04 -13.67 -5.73
N SER A 166 -8.01 -13.01 -6.35
CA SER A 166 -9.40 -13.05 -5.94
C SER A 166 -9.95 -14.49 -5.92
N ASN A 167 -10.86 -14.75 -5.00
CA ASN A 167 -11.54 -16.03 -4.91
C ASN A 167 -12.79 -16.04 -5.80
N ILE A 168 -12.67 -16.68 -6.95
CA ILE A 168 -13.74 -16.80 -7.96
C ILE A 168 -14.99 -17.47 -7.38
N LYS A 169 -14.83 -18.51 -6.53
CA LYS A 169 -15.97 -19.22 -5.92
C LYS A 169 -16.80 -18.33 -4.99
N GLN A 170 -16.19 -17.26 -4.48
CA GLN A 170 -16.83 -16.29 -3.58
C GLN A 170 -17.35 -15.07 -4.32
N ASN A 171 -17.23 -15.05 -5.66
CA ASN A 171 -17.50 -13.88 -6.50
C ASN A 171 -16.75 -12.62 -6.02
N GLU A 172 -15.53 -12.82 -5.50
CA GLU A 172 -14.69 -11.72 -5.06
C GLU A 172 -14.15 -10.97 -6.28
N CYS A 173 -14.16 -9.63 -6.22
CA CYS A 173 -13.65 -8.84 -7.32
C CYS A 173 -12.19 -9.17 -7.62
N ALA A 174 -11.87 -9.33 -8.91
CA ALA A 174 -10.51 -9.58 -9.40
C ALA A 174 -9.61 -8.33 -9.33
N ALA A 175 -9.48 -7.77 -8.13
CA ALA A 175 -8.62 -6.62 -7.84
C ALA A 175 -7.14 -7.01 -7.80
N SER A 176 -6.26 -6.01 -7.66
CA SER A 176 -4.83 -6.25 -7.43
C SER A 176 -4.58 -7.04 -6.14
N GLU A 177 -3.47 -7.77 -6.08
CA GLU A 177 -3.05 -8.51 -4.88
C GLU A 177 -2.83 -7.58 -3.68
N CYS A 178 -2.44 -6.32 -3.92
CA CYS A 178 -2.34 -5.30 -2.87
C CYS A 178 -3.72 -4.87 -2.34
N SER A 179 -4.71 -4.71 -3.23
CA SER A 179 -6.09 -4.43 -2.82
C SER A 179 -6.68 -5.56 -2.00
N LEU A 180 -6.40 -6.80 -2.41
CA LEU A 180 -6.85 -7.99 -1.70
C LEU A 180 -6.16 -8.12 -0.35
N MET A 181 -4.87 -7.77 -0.24
CA MET A 181 -4.16 -7.69 1.04
C MET A 181 -4.84 -6.71 2.00
N CYS A 182 -5.22 -5.50 1.56
CA CYS A 182 -6.00 -4.59 2.40
C CYS A 182 -7.31 -5.23 2.87
N ASN A 183 -8.05 -5.88 1.96
CA ASN A 183 -9.32 -6.53 2.30
C ASN A 183 -9.12 -7.65 3.33
N ASP A 184 -8.03 -8.42 3.20
CA ASP A 184 -7.68 -9.49 4.13
C ASP A 184 -7.29 -8.93 5.50
N PHE A 185 -6.56 -7.81 5.55
CA PHE A 185 -6.31 -7.06 6.79
C PHE A 185 -7.62 -6.66 7.47
N TRP A 186 -8.53 -6.01 6.74
CA TRP A 186 -9.85 -5.61 7.26
C TRP A 186 -10.69 -6.80 7.76
N GLN A 187 -10.70 -7.90 6.99
CA GLN A 187 -11.43 -9.13 7.27
C GLN A 187 -10.94 -9.79 8.57
N ASN A 188 -9.64 -9.70 8.85
CA ASN A 188 -9.00 -10.27 10.04
C ASN A 188 -8.90 -9.29 11.23
N GLY A 189 -9.56 -8.13 11.16
CA GLY A 189 -9.62 -7.17 12.27
C GLY A 189 -8.47 -6.15 12.33
N PHE A 190 -7.57 -6.16 11.34
CA PHE A 190 -6.46 -5.22 11.21
C PHE A 190 -6.91 -4.04 10.33
N ARG A 191 -7.66 -3.13 10.96
CA ARG A 191 -8.50 -2.12 10.28
C ARG A 191 -7.90 -0.71 10.26
N ARG A 192 -6.73 -0.53 10.86
CA ARG A 192 -6.08 0.78 11.00
C ARG A 192 -5.17 1.01 9.80
N ILE A 193 -5.75 1.33 8.64
CA ILE A 193 -5.01 1.61 7.40
C ILE A 193 -4.89 3.12 7.21
N VAL A 194 -3.67 3.63 7.05
CA VAL A 194 -3.35 5.05 7.08
C VAL A 194 -2.51 5.47 5.88
N THR A 195 -2.93 6.53 5.21
CA THR A 195 -2.12 7.24 4.21
C THR A 195 -1.42 8.44 4.84
N VAL A 196 -0.13 8.58 4.56
CA VAL A 196 0.74 9.67 5.02
C VAL A 196 1.01 10.60 3.83
N PRO A 197 0.25 11.69 3.67
CA PRO A 197 0.33 12.52 2.46
C PRO A 197 1.62 13.33 2.34
N ARG A 198 2.37 13.48 3.44
CA ARG A 198 3.67 14.16 3.42
C ARG A 198 4.77 13.34 2.76
N VAL A 199 4.54 12.06 2.46
CA VAL A 199 5.50 11.23 1.73
C VAL A 199 4.95 11.00 0.32
N LEU A 200 5.65 11.51 -0.69
CA LEU A 200 5.29 11.43 -2.11
C LEU A 200 6.40 10.71 -2.87
N LEU A 201 6.10 9.55 -3.43
CA LEU A 201 7.08 8.71 -4.11
C LEU A 201 6.98 8.81 -5.64
N PRO A 202 8.06 9.24 -6.33
CA PRO A 202 8.16 9.15 -7.78
C PRO A 202 8.67 7.78 -8.25
N TYR A 203 8.51 7.52 -9.55
CA TYR A 203 9.09 6.35 -10.23
C TYR A 203 10.35 6.66 -11.04
N LYS A 204 10.77 7.93 -11.08
CA LYS A 204 11.98 8.37 -11.78
C LYS A 204 12.71 9.44 -10.96
N LEU A 205 14.03 9.36 -10.94
CA LEU A 205 14.88 10.27 -10.16
C LEU A 205 14.72 11.74 -10.57
N ASN A 206 14.50 12.01 -11.85
CA ASN A 206 14.29 13.38 -12.34
C ASN A 206 12.96 13.99 -11.87
N HIS A 207 11.95 13.19 -11.52
CA HIS A 207 10.68 13.68 -10.96
C HIS A 207 10.82 14.07 -9.49
N PHE A 208 11.86 13.59 -8.80
CA PHE A 208 12.12 13.93 -7.40
C PHE A 208 12.33 15.44 -7.22
N LYS A 209 12.97 16.12 -8.17
CA LYS A 209 13.19 17.58 -8.11
C LYS A 209 11.90 18.40 -8.11
N LEU A 210 10.82 17.87 -8.67
CA LEU A 210 9.53 18.57 -8.63
C LEU A 210 8.94 18.57 -7.22
N LEU A 211 9.35 17.63 -6.36
CA LEU A 211 8.92 17.61 -4.98
C LEU A 211 9.48 18.79 -4.19
N ASP A 212 10.66 19.30 -4.54
CA ASP A 212 11.25 20.47 -3.87
C ASP A 212 10.33 21.70 -3.99
N ASP A 213 9.67 21.87 -5.14
CA ASP A 213 8.70 22.96 -5.38
C ASP A 213 7.34 22.71 -4.72
N HIS A 214 6.98 21.43 -4.53
CA HIS A 214 5.70 21.01 -3.92
C HIS A 214 5.73 21.01 -2.39
N TYR A 215 6.85 20.61 -1.79
CA TYR A 215 7.13 20.67 -0.35
C TYR A 215 7.83 21.97 0.00
N LYS A 216 7.20 23.11 -0.32
CA LYS A 216 7.50 24.33 0.45
C LYS A 216 7.40 23.94 1.92
N MET A 217 8.39 24.31 2.72
CA MET A 217 8.60 23.88 4.11
C MET A 217 7.35 24.14 4.96
N ASP A 218 6.35 23.29 4.83
CA ASP A 218 5.17 23.29 5.67
C ASP A 218 5.65 22.87 7.05
N PRO A 219 5.22 23.59 8.10
CA PRO A 219 5.61 23.23 9.44
C PRO A 219 5.23 21.77 9.70
N ILE A 220 6.19 21.00 10.23
CA ILE A 220 5.92 19.63 10.68
C ILE A 220 4.78 19.70 11.70
N PRO A 221 3.62 19.04 11.44
CA PRO A 221 2.49 19.11 12.35
C PRO A 221 2.86 18.55 13.72
N SER A 222 2.19 19.03 14.77
CA SER A 222 2.44 18.47 16.10
C SER A 222 2.00 17.00 16.15
N PRO A 223 2.69 16.12 16.89
CA PRO A 223 2.28 14.71 17.00
C PRO A 223 0.81 14.53 17.44
N LYS A 224 0.29 15.49 18.23
CA LYS A 224 -1.11 15.49 18.65
C LYS A 224 -2.07 15.69 17.47
N ASP A 225 -1.76 16.60 16.55
CA ASP A 225 -2.62 16.90 15.39
C ASP A 225 -2.58 15.77 14.36
N GLU A 226 -1.46 15.07 14.26
CA GLU A 226 -1.28 13.91 13.39
C GLU A 226 -2.14 12.72 13.79
N LYS A 227 -2.49 12.58 15.08
CA LYS A 227 -3.18 11.40 15.60
C LYS A 227 -4.58 11.26 14.99
N ILE A 228 -4.84 10.11 14.38
CA ILE A 228 -6.13 9.81 13.75
C ILE A 228 -7.10 9.22 14.77
N LYS A 229 -8.36 9.66 14.71
CA LYS A 229 -9.48 8.95 15.35
C LYS A 229 -10.01 7.89 14.38
N TYR A 230 -9.75 6.62 14.67
CA TYR A 230 -10.18 5.53 13.80
C TYR A 230 -11.69 5.34 13.81
N VAL A 231 -12.25 5.08 12.63
CA VAL A 231 -13.64 4.71 12.39
C VAL A 231 -13.74 3.34 11.72
N ASP A 232 -14.95 2.80 11.66
CA ASP A 232 -15.24 1.64 10.83
C ASP A 232 -14.98 1.95 9.35
N GLY A 233 -14.64 0.92 8.59
CA GLY A 233 -14.51 1.01 7.14
C GLY A 233 -15.87 1.06 6.44
N PRO A 234 -15.89 1.37 5.14
CA PRO A 234 -17.11 1.35 4.34
C PRO A 234 -17.72 -0.06 4.29
N GLU A 235 -19.02 -0.18 3.98
CA GLU A 235 -19.66 -1.49 3.78
C GLU A 235 -19.30 -2.13 2.43
N THR A 236 -19.03 -1.30 1.42
CA THR A 236 -18.65 -1.73 0.08
C THR A 236 -17.51 -0.88 -0.44
N VAL A 237 -16.75 -1.41 -1.39
CA VAL A 237 -15.67 -0.69 -2.06
C VAL A 237 -15.83 -0.75 -3.57
N TRP A 238 -15.44 0.34 -4.22
CA TRP A 238 -15.29 0.43 -5.66
C TRP A 238 -14.22 -0.55 -6.12
N CYS A 239 -14.55 -1.35 -7.14
CA CYS A 239 -13.62 -2.29 -7.72
C CYS A 239 -13.75 -2.31 -9.25
N VAL A 240 -12.61 -2.36 -9.92
CA VAL A 240 -12.49 -2.63 -11.35
C VAL A 240 -11.64 -3.89 -11.47
N GLY A 241 -12.24 -4.97 -11.95
CA GLY A 241 -11.60 -6.28 -12.01
C GLY A 241 -10.65 -6.41 -13.21
N LEU A 242 -9.62 -7.24 -13.05
CA LEU A 242 -8.79 -7.79 -14.12
C LEU A 242 -9.07 -9.29 -14.18
N GLU A 243 -9.86 -9.75 -15.15
CA GLU A 243 -10.27 -11.15 -15.28
C GLU A 243 -9.52 -11.91 -16.38
N SER A 244 -9.23 -11.24 -17.51
CA SER A 244 -8.57 -11.88 -18.64
C SER A 244 -7.10 -12.20 -18.36
N ASN A 245 -6.63 -13.28 -18.98
CA ASN A 245 -5.20 -13.56 -19.02
C ASN A 245 -4.47 -12.53 -19.90
N ASN A 246 -3.19 -12.32 -19.60
CA ASN A 246 -2.30 -11.41 -20.32
C ASN A 246 -2.67 -9.90 -20.36
N GLN A 247 -3.62 -9.45 -19.53
CA GLN A 247 -3.91 -8.02 -19.38
C GLN A 247 -2.95 -7.36 -18.37
N ARG A 248 -2.59 -6.10 -18.64
CA ARG A 248 -1.83 -5.25 -17.71
C ARG A 248 -2.75 -4.48 -16.77
N ASP A 249 -3.85 -3.99 -17.32
CA ASP A 249 -4.80 -3.10 -16.68
C ASP A 249 -6.15 -3.80 -16.48
N PRO A 250 -7.00 -3.30 -15.56
CA PRO A 250 -8.34 -3.84 -15.33
C PRO A 250 -9.20 -3.80 -16.60
N ASP A 251 -9.98 -4.86 -16.83
CA ASP A 251 -10.75 -5.09 -18.06
C ASP A 251 -12.26 -5.25 -17.82
N GLN A 252 -12.72 -5.14 -16.57
CA GLN A 252 -14.13 -5.23 -16.21
C GLN A 252 -14.77 -3.87 -15.91
N PRO A 253 -16.11 -3.75 -16.04
CA PRO A 253 -16.83 -2.57 -15.54
C PRO A 253 -16.61 -2.36 -14.04
N GLY A 254 -16.53 -1.09 -13.64
CA GLY A 254 -16.42 -0.73 -12.24
C GLY A 254 -17.73 -0.94 -11.48
N LYS A 255 -17.65 -1.51 -10.27
CA LYS A 255 -18.80 -1.77 -9.40
C LYS A 255 -18.44 -1.66 -7.92
N HIS A 256 -19.41 -1.34 -7.08
CA HIS A 256 -19.26 -1.48 -5.63
C HIS A 256 -19.48 -2.94 -5.22
N VAL A 257 -18.60 -3.47 -4.38
CA VAL A 257 -18.64 -4.85 -3.88
C VAL A 257 -18.40 -4.89 -2.38
N LYS A 258 -19.00 -5.87 -1.70
CA LYS A 258 -18.59 -6.20 -0.33
C LYS A 258 -17.19 -6.81 -0.35
N TYR A 259 -16.32 -6.37 0.55
CA TYR A 259 -14.92 -6.83 0.62
C TYR A 259 -14.61 -7.59 1.91
N THR A 260 -15.44 -7.44 2.95
CA THR A 260 -15.41 -8.26 4.17
C THR A 260 -16.67 -9.10 4.27
N ARG A 261 -16.53 -10.27 4.89
CA ARG A 261 -17.60 -11.25 5.14
C ARG A 261 -18.11 -11.19 6.58
N ASN A 262 -17.27 -10.75 7.52
CA ASN A 262 -17.63 -10.67 8.92
C ASN A 262 -18.61 -9.50 9.13
N LYS A 263 -19.83 -9.79 9.61
CA LYS A 263 -20.69 -8.77 10.21
C LYS A 263 -20.00 -8.23 11.46
N LYS A 264 -20.11 -6.92 11.67
CA LYS A 264 -19.53 -6.18 12.82
C LYS A 264 -19.63 -6.99 14.11
N VAL A 265 -18.50 -7.27 14.75
CA VAL A 265 -18.44 -7.42 16.19
C VAL A 265 -17.89 -6.09 16.67
N ILE A 266 -18.78 -5.26 17.20
CA ILE A 266 -18.44 -4.02 17.91
C ILE A 266 -17.81 -4.42 19.23
#